data_AF-A0A7S2HHN7-F1
#
_entry.id   AF-A0A7S2HHN7-F1
#
_cell.length_a   1.000
_cell.length_b   1.000
_cell.length_c   1.000
_cell.angle_alpha   90.00
_cell.angle_beta   90.00
_cell.angle_gamma   90.00
#
_symmetry.space_group_name_H-M   'P 1'
#
loop_
_entity.id
_entity.type
_entity.pdbx_description
1 polymer ?
#
loop_
_entity_poly.entity_id
_entity_poly.type
_entity_poly.pdbx_seq_one_letter_code
_entity_poly.pdbx_strand_id
1 'polypeptide(L)'
;GRLAAPRGPCLLDFFAWLQEDQIFQNVGGNGLDSSAHGAPGSGSGQPVSVSCARVCKMIHHHDEKVDLSGMCTTRGGPLKRISFYAHVRSICGAEASGFVSFGKPAFLLVEGPLAIVERILVEVEKFPSWWDAQERSYHRHSVPDVTAWRVSREFARLRTEELHGWFDRAERMDLFEEIMAGTSMDPKKKASKGR
;
A
#
# COMPACT_ATOMS: atom_id res chain seq x y z
N GLY A 1 -30.88 15.67 25.90
CA GLY A 1 -30.81 14.91 24.65
C GLY A 1 -29.47 15.14 23.98
N ARG A 2 -28.63 14.12 23.88
CA ARG A 2 -27.49 14.08 22.95
C ARG A 2 -27.54 12.72 22.29
N LEU A 3 -27.89 12.71 21.01
CA LEU A 3 -27.91 11.53 20.17
C LEU A 3 -26.46 11.09 19.94
N ALA A 4 -26.15 9.85 20.30
CA ALA A 4 -24.89 9.21 20.00
C ALA A 4 -24.79 8.99 18.48
N ALA A 5 -23.66 9.36 17.88
CA ALA A 5 -23.36 9.03 16.50
C ALA A 5 -23.28 7.50 16.31
N PRO A 6 -23.77 6.95 15.18
CA PRO A 6 -23.73 5.51 14.95
C PRO A 6 -22.28 5.04 14.85
N ARG A 7 -21.90 4.13 15.75
CA ARG A 7 -20.63 3.39 15.67
C ARG A 7 -20.69 2.54 14.41
N GLY A 8 -19.78 2.81 13.46
CA GLY A 8 -19.57 1.94 12.30
C GLY A 8 -19.20 0.52 12.73
N PRO A 9 -19.37 -0.48 11.83
CA PRO A 9 -19.14 -1.88 12.16
C PRO A 9 -17.73 -2.09 12.72
N CYS A 10 -17.64 -2.86 13.80
CA CYS A 10 -16.39 -3.06 14.52
C CYS A 10 -15.46 -3.99 13.72
N LEU A 11 -14.16 -3.69 13.72
CA LEU A 11 -13.14 -4.47 13.00
C LEU A 11 -13.11 -5.97 13.39
N LEU A 12 -13.71 -6.33 14.53
CA LEU A 12 -13.87 -7.73 14.95
C LEU A 12 -14.80 -8.52 14.01
N ASP A 13 -15.83 -7.90 13.43
CA ASP A 13 -16.74 -8.55 12.48
C ASP A 13 -16.05 -8.80 11.12
N PHE A 14 -15.04 -7.99 10.77
CA PHE A 14 -14.22 -8.18 9.56
C PHE A 14 -13.23 -9.35 9.70
N PHE A 15 -12.68 -9.57 10.91
CA PHE A 15 -11.79 -10.71 11.17
C PHE A 15 -12.53 -12.06 11.15
N ALA A 16 -13.81 -12.10 11.55
CA ALA A 16 -14.64 -13.29 11.43
C ALA A 16 -14.89 -13.66 9.95
N TRP A 17 -15.14 -12.67 9.09
CA TRP A 17 -15.33 -12.88 7.65
C TRP A 17 -14.04 -13.38 6.94
N LEU A 18 -12.87 -12.82 7.28
CA LEU A 18 -11.58 -13.24 6.72
C LEU A 18 -11.20 -14.70 7.07
N GLN A 19 -11.72 -15.23 8.19
CA GLN A 19 -11.47 -16.61 8.59
C GLN A 19 -12.38 -17.62 7.88
N GLU A 20 -13.60 -17.23 7.50
CA GLU A 20 -14.52 -18.10 6.76
C GLU A 20 -14.05 -18.36 5.31
N ASP A 21 -13.41 -17.39 4.67
CA ASP A 21 -12.91 -17.52 3.29
C ASP A 21 -11.68 -18.46 3.14
N GLN A 22 -10.95 -18.73 4.24
CA GLN A 22 -9.86 -19.72 4.21
C GLN A 22 -10.34 -21.17 4.36
N ILE A 23 -11.61 -21.41 4.72
CA ILE A 23 -12.13 -22.77 4.97
C ILE A 23 -12.65 -23.43 3.68
N PHE A 24 -12.98 -22.67 2.63
CA PHE A 24 -13.55 -23.22 1.39
C PHE A 24 -12.52 -23.66 0.33
N GLN A 25 -11.21 -23.49 0.55
CA GLN A 25 -10.19 -23.93 -0.42
C GLN A 25 -9.59 -25.32 -0.15
N ASN A 26 -10.04 -26.04 0.88
CA ASN A 26 -9.46 -27.34 1.27
C ASN A 26 -10.48 -28.50 1.40
N VAL A 27 -11.46 -28.58 0.49
CA VAL A 27 -12.23 -29.81 0.28
C VAL A 27 -12.29 -30.13 -1.21
N GLY A 28 -11.24 -30.79 -1.70
CA GLY A 28 -11.13 -31.22 -3.09
C GLY A 28 -10.16 -32.39 -3.23
N GLY A 29 -10.38 -33.46 -2.49
CA GLY A 29 -9.55 -34.66 -2.53
C GLY A 29 -10.34 -35.91 -2.18
N ASN A 30 -11.05 -36.47 -3.16
CA ASN A 30 -11.05 -37.91 -3.48
C ASN A 30 -12.15 -38.22 -4.52
N GLY A 31 -11.71 -38.69 -5.68
CA GLY A 31 -12.58 -39.18 -6.74
C GLY A 31 -11.72 -39.84 -7.81
N LEU A 32 -11.31 -41.10 -7.56
CA LEU A 32 -11.03 -42.03 -8.65
C LEU A 32 -12.34 -42.21 -9.43
N ASP A 33 -12.30 -42.09 -10.77
CA ASP A 33 -12.81 -43.10 -11.71
C ASP A 33 -12.69 -42.65 -13.19
N SER A 34 -11.99 -43.50 -13.95
CA SER A 34 -12.14 -43.91 -15.36
C SER A 34 -12.74 -42.99 -16.44
N SER A 35 -11.93 -42.77 -17.48
CA SER A 35 -12.23 -42.84 -18.94
C SER A 35 -13.38 -42.02 -19.54
N ALA A 36 -13.04 -41.00 -20.35
CA ALA A 36 -13.70 -40.72 -21.64
C ALA A 36 -12.91 -39.72 -22.49
N HIS A 37 -12.83 -40.00 -23.80
CA HIS A 37 -12.30 -39.12 -24.85
C HIS A 37 -12.99 -37.75 -24.89
N GLY A 38 -12.22 -36.66 -25.07
CA GLY A 38 -12.72 -35.32 -25.36
C GLY A 38 -11.62 -34.42 -25.94
N ALA A 39 -11.94 -33.71 -27.02
CA ALA A 39 -11.09 -32.91 -27.91
C ALA A 39 -10.13 -31.90 -27.23
N PRO A 40 -9.09 -31.40 -27.94
CA PRO A 40 -8.27 -30.29 -27.47
C PRO A 40 -9.12 -29.01 -27.51
N GLY A 41 -9.80 -28.71 -26.40
CA GLY A 41 -10.45 -27.43 -26.21
C GLY A 41 -9.41 -26.32 -26.29
N SER A 42 -9.63 -25.39 -27.21
CA SER A 42 -8.92 -24.11 -27.25
C SER A 42 -9.04 -23.44 -25.90
N GLY A 43 -7.99 -23.56 -25.07
CA GLY A 43 -7.83 -22.73 -23.89
C GLY A 43 -7.59 -21.31 -24.36
N SER A 44 -8.64 -20.53 -24.49
CA SER A 44 -8.54 -19.07 -24.44
C SER A 44 -8.04 -18.72 -23.05
N GLY A 45 -6.73 -18.80 -22.85
CA GLY A 45 -6.06 -18.41 -21.62
C GLY A 45 -6.22 -16.91 -21.46
N GLN A 46 -7.34 -16.49 -20.89
CA GLN A 46 -7.48 -15.11 -20.43
C GLN A 46 -6.32 -14.85 -19.46
N PRO A 47 -5.58 -13.74 -19.63
CA PRO A 47 -4.52 -13.40 -18.70
C PRO A 47 -5.13 -13.29 -17.30
N VAL A 48 -4.63 -14.11 -16.38
CA VAL A 48 -5.08 -14.13 -14.99
C VAL A 48 -4.74 -12.77 -14.40
N SER A 49 -5.76 -11.93 -14.21
CA SER A 49 -5.59 -10.60 -13.62
C SER A 49 -5.32 -10.72 -12.12
N VAL A 50 -4.33 -9.99 -11.63
CA VAL A 50 -3.97 -9.95 -10.22
C VAL A 50 -4.67 -8.76 -9.55
N SER A 51 -5.28 -8.98 -8.38
CA SER A 51 -5.83 -7.90 -7.57
C SER A 51 -4.70 -7.12 -6.90
N CYS A 52 -4.58 -5.84 -7.24
CA CYS A 52 -3.54 -4.95 -6.74
C CYS A 52 -4.14 -3.70 -6.08
N ALA A 53 -3.35 -3.09 -5.20
CA ALA A 53 -3.68 -1.84 -4.55
C ALA A 53 -2.51 -0.85 -4.58
N ARG A 54 -2.83 0.44 -4.65
CA ARG A 54 -1.88 1.55 -4.54
C ARG A 54 -2.36 2.43 -3.41
N VAL A 55 -1.51 2.68 -2.43
CA VAL A 55 -1.81 3.57 -1.32
C VAL A 55 -0.74 4.65 -1.20
N CYS A 56 -1.17 5.87 -0.95
CA CYS A 56 -0.31 6.97 -0.57
C CYS A 56 -0.74 7.54 0.77
N LYS A 57 0.17 7.51 1.76
CA LYS A 57 0.00 8.16 3.06
C LYS A 57 0.98 9.31 3.20
N MET A 58 0.60 10.34 3.94
CA MET A 58 1.39 11.54 4.18
C MET A 58 1.49 11.85 5.66
N ILE A 59 2.68 12.24 6.10
CA ILE A 59 2.93 12.84 7.41
C ILE A 59 3.61 14.19 7.25
N HIS A 60 3.63 14.97 8.33
CA HIS A 60 4.21 16.31 8.29
C HIS A 60 5.72 16.31 8.00
N HIS A 61 6.46 15.34 8.56
CA HIS A 61 7.91 15.26 8.46
C HIS A 61 8.41 13.84 8.72
N HIS A 62 9.34 13.37 7.89
CA HIS A 62 10.12 12.16 8.14
C HIS A 62 11.61 12.46 7.94
N ASP A 63 12.41 12.28 8.98
CA ASP A 63 13.87 12.36 8.97
C ASP A 63 14.48 11.08 9.56
N GLU A 64 15.81 11.01 9.68
CA GLU A 64 16.49 9.85 10.28
C GLU A 64 16.02 9.53 11.70
N LYS A 65 15.68 10.56 12.49
CA LYS A 65 15.26 10.39 13.87
C LYS A 65 13.85 9.78 13.93
N VAL A 66 12.96 10.26 13.07
CA VAL A 66 11.61 9.70 12.89
C VAL A 66 11.70 8.29 12.33
N ASP A 67 12.57 8.04 11.36
CA ASP A 67 12.77 6.71 10.77
C ASP A 67 13.19 5.68 11.82
N LEU A 68 14.06 6.08 12.75
CA LEU A 68 14.60 5.24 13.82
C LEU A 68 13.76 5.25 15.11
N SER A 69 12.61 5.92 15.14
CA SER A 69 11.77 6.01 16.35
C SER A 69 11.19 4.66 16.78
N GLY A 70 11.34 3.61 15.95
CA GLY A 70 11.00 2.22 16.25
C GLY A 70 9.51 1.92 16.26
N MET A 71 9.17 0.63 16.24
CA MET A 71 7.79 0.16 16.41
C MET A 71 7.38 0.24 17.88
N CYS A 72 6.18 0.73 18.15
CA CYS A 72 5.50 0.55 19.42
C CYS A 72 4.42 -0.53 19.26
N THR A 73 4.43 -1.56 20.11
CA THR A 73 3.17 -2.27 20.33
C THR A 73 2.35 -1.47 21.31
N THR A 74 1.05 -1.38 21.02
CA THR A 74 0.04 -0.95 21.98
C THR A 74 0.25 -1.71 23.29
N ARG A 75 0.77 -1.02 24.32
CA ARG A 75 1.00 -1.44 25.72
C ARG A 75 2.40 -1.92 26.17
N GLY A 76 3.47 -1.87 25.38
CA GLY A 76 4.76 -2.28 25.94
C GLY A 76 6.00 -2.02 25.11
N GLY A 77 6.60 -0.83 25.28
CA GLY A 77 7.97 -0.50 24.90
C GLY A 77 8.34 -0.65 23.40
N PRO A 78 9.48 -0.10 22.97
CA PRO A 78 9.95 -0.29 21.61
C PRO A 78 10.51 -1.72 21.45
N LEU A 79 9.84 -2.56 20.66
CA LEU A 79 10.18 -3.99 20.53
C LEU A 79 11.44 -4.26 19.70
N LYS A 80 11.77 -3.39 18.72
CA LYS A 80 13.00 -3.47 17.91
C LYS A 80 13.39 -2.09 17.37
N ARG A 81 14.69 -1.77 17.37
CA ARG A 81 15.28 -0.63 16.64
C ARG A 81 15.40 -0.92 15.13
N ILE A 82 14.31 -1.34 14.49
CA ILE A 82 14.27 -1.37 13.03
C ILE A 82 13.74 -0.01 12.55
N SER A 83 14.37 0.53 11.51
CA SER A 83 13.84 1.73 10.91
C SER A 83 12.52 1.47 10.19
N PHE A 84 11.65 2.48 10.13
CA PHE A 84 10.41 2.42 9.38
C PHE A 84 10.65 2.00 7.93
N TYR A 85 11.61 2.64 7.24
CA TYR A 85 11.97 2.27 5.89
C TYR A 85 12.39 0.81 5.75
N ALA A 86 13.27 0.32 6.63
CA ALA A 86 13.75 -1.06 6.56
C ALA A 86 12.63 -2.07 6.82
N HIS A 87 11.72 -1.76 7.76
CA HIS A 87 10.56 -2.59 8.06
C HIS A 87 9.62 -2.71 6.86
N VAL A 88 9.20 -1.59 6.27
CA VAL A 88 8.31 -1.60 5.10
C VAL A 88 8.97 -2.30 3.92
N ARG A 89 10.25 -1.99 3.63
CA ARG A 89 11.02 -2.64 2.57
C ARG A 89 11.07 -4.16 2.76
N SER A 90 11.24 -4.65 3.99
CA SER A 90 11.28 -6.08 4.28
C SER A 90 9.97 -6.80 3.96
N ILE A 91 8.83 -6.12 4.11
CA ILE A 91 7.51 -6.68 3.83
C ILE A 91 7.23 -6.64 2.32
N CYS A 92 7.66 -5.59 1.63
CA CYS A 92 7.47 -5.44 0.18
C CYS A 92 8.11 -6.59 -0.61
N GLY A 93 9.31 -7.04 -0.23
CA GLY A 93 10.05 -8.05 -0.99
C GLY A 93 10.23 -7.65 -2.45
N ALA A 94 10.10 -8.61 -3.37
CA ALA A 94 10.08 -8.35 -4.82
C ALA A 94 8.65 -8.08 -5.37
N GLU A 95 7.64 -8.31 -4.54
CA GLU A 95 6.24 -8.34 -4.96
C GLU A 95 5.52 -7.01 -4.76
N ALA A 96 6.08 -6.07 -3.99
CA ALA A 96 5.57 -4.71 -3.90
C ALA A 96 6.70 -3.69 -4.08
N SER A 97 6.31 -2.48 -4.43
CA SER A 97 7.24 -1.38 -4.73
C SER A 97 6.65 -0.06 -4.24
N GLY A 98 7.39 1.02 -4.45
CA GLY A 98 7.01 2.36 -4.03
C GLY A 98 8.16 3.07 -3.34
N PHE A 99 7.87 3.90 -2.34
CA PHE A 99 8.91 4.62 -1.62
C PHE A 99 8.48 5.11 -0.23
N VAL A 100 9.49 5.46 0.58
CA VAL A 100 9.36 6.40 1.71
C VAL A 100 10.18 7.64 1.40
N SER A 101 9.55 8.81 1.51
CA SER A 101 10.23 10.09 1.32
C SER A 101 10.67 10.70 2.65
N PHE A 102 11.86 11.28 2.65
CA PHE A 102 12.48 11.96 3.78
C PHE A 102 12.47 13.47 3.49
N GLY A 103 11.77 14.24 4.32
CA GLY A 103 11.55 15.67 4.10
C GLY A 103 10.19 16.15 4.62
N LYS A 104 9.77 17.34 4.16
CA LYS A 104 8.52 18.00 4.58
C LYS A 104 7.71 18.51 3.38
N PRO A 105 6.49 17.99 3.13
CA PRO A 105 5.89 16.83 3.77
C PRO A 105 6.63 15.53 3.45
N ALA A 106 6.34 14.45 4.18
CA ALA A 106 6.87 13.12 3.89
C ALA A 106 5.74 12.17 3.47
N PHE A 107 6.06 11.23 2.59
CA PHE A 107 5.11 10.33 1.97
C PHE A 107 5.57 8.88 2.05
N LEU A 108 4.61 8.00 2.21
CA LEU A 108 4.72 6.56 1.95
C LEU A 108 3.86 6.29 0.72
N LEU A 109 4.46 5.74 -0.33
CA LEU A 109 3.71 5.15 -1.45
C LEU A 109 4.02 3.66 -1.49
N VAL A 110 2.98 2.83 -1.58
CA VAL A 110 3.11 1.38 -1.70
C VAL A 110 2.18 0.91 -2.80
N GLU A 111 2.69 0.06 -3.68
CA GLU A 111 1.93 -0.52 -4.78
C GLU A 111 2.35 -1.97 -5.02
N GLY A 112 1.36 -2.84 -5.22
CA GLY A 112 1.57 -4.28 -5.40
C GLY A 112 0.29 -5.09 -5.22
N PRO A 113 0.40 -6.43 -5.09
CA PRO A 113 -0.72 -7.32 -4.75
C PRO A 113 -1.45 -6.84 -3.50
N LEU A 114 -2.78 -6.90 -3.55
CA LEU A 114 -3.67 -6.36 -2.51
C LEU A 114 -3.29 -6.86 -1.10
N ALA A 115 -3.06 -8.16 -0.95
CA ALA A 115 -2.71 -8.78 0.33
C ALA A 115 -1.42 -8.21 0.95
N ILE A 116 -0.43 -7.86 0.12
CA ILE A 116 0.84 -7.29 0.60
C ILE A 116 0.64 -5.84 1.04
N VAL A 117 -0.13 -5.06 0.26
CA VAL A 117 -0.43 -3.67 0.59
C VAL A 117 -1.25 -3.58 1.87
N GLU A 118 -2.28 -4.41 2.03
CA GLU A 118 -3.08 -4.46 3.26
C GLU A 118 -2.24 -4.86 4.48
N ARG A 119 -1.35 -5.85 4.33
CA ARG A 119 -0.38 -6.20 5.38
C ARG A 119 0.50 -5.00 5.76
N ILE A 120 1.03 -4.27 4.78
CA ILE A 120 1.86 -3.09 5.05
C ILE A 120 1.07 -2.02 5.82
N LEU A 121 -0.19 -1.79 5.44
CA LEU A 121 -1.04 -0.80 6.14
C LEU A 121 -1.22 -1.13 7.62
N VAL A 122 -1.45 -2.40 7.97
CA VAL A 122 -1.52 -2.86 9.36
C VAL A 122 -0.18 -2.68 10.09
N GLU A 123 0.94 -2.92 9.43
CA GLU A 123 2.27 -2.78 10.02
C GLU A 123 2.67 -1.30 10.22
N VAL A 124 2.25 -0.41 9.32
CA VAL A 124 2.51 1.03 9.40
C VAL A 124 1.87 1.65 10.66
N GLU A 125 0.71 1.15 11.09
CA GLU A 125 0.02 1.61 12.30
C GLU A 125 0.80 1.34 13.60
N LYS A 126 1.83 0.48 13.56
CA LYS A 126 2.71 0.20 14.70
C LYS A 126 3.80 1.25 14.89
N PHE A 127 3.92 2.23 13.99
CA PHE A 127 4.89 3.30 14.07
C PHE A 127 4.19 4.59 14.51
N PRO A 128 4.52 5.14 15.70
CA PRO A 128 3.83 6.32 16.24
C PRO A 128 3.84 7.54 15.32
N SER A 129 4.88 7.71 14.50
CA SER A 129 4.95 8.84 13.55
C SER A 129 4.01 8.67 12.34
N TRP A 130 3.49 7.45 12.12
CA TRP A 130 2.70 7.06 10.95
C TRP A 130 1.28 6.57 11.27
N TRP A 131 0.92 6.43 12.55
CA TRP A 131 -0.38 5.95 13.00
C TRP A 131 -1.58 6.75 12.41
N ASP A 132 -1.56 8.07 12.58
CA ASP A 132 -2.54 9.04 12.08
C ASP A 132 -2.08 9.68 10.75
N ALA A 133 -1.24 8.98 9.97
CA ALA A 133 -0.82 9.48 8.68
C ALA A 133 -2.04 9.71 7.77
N GLN A 134 -2.09 10.87 7.12
CA GLN A 134 -3.18 11.24 6.24
C GLN A 134 -3.15 10.37 4.98
N GLU A 135 -4.25 9.67 4.70
CA GLU A 135 -4.44 9.01 3.41
C GLU A 135 -4.67 10.05 2.31
N ARG A 136 -3.79 10.04 1.31
CA ARG A 136 -3.86 10.91 0.13
C ARG A 136 -4.60 10.25 -1.01
N SER A 137 -4.37 8.95 -1.19
CA SER A 137 -5.07 8.14 -2.17
C SER A 137 -5.02 6.67 -1.81
N TYR A 138 -6.08 5.95 -2.15
CA TYR A 138 -6.15 4.51 -2.07
C TYR A 138 -6.96 3.96 -3.24
N HIS A 139 -6.29 3.20 -4.11
CA HIS A 139 -6.87 2.67 -5.33
C HIS A 139 -6.73 1.14 -5.36
N ARG A 140 -7.78 0.45 -5.82
CA ARG A 140 -7.80 -0.99 -6.04
C ARG A 140 -8.06 -1.27 -7.51
N HIS A 141 -7.25 -2.13 -8.13
CA HIS A 141 -7.35 -2.47 -9.54
C HIS A 141 -7.13 -3.96 -9.75
N SER A 142 -7.85 -4.53 -10.72
CA SER A 142 -7.47 -5.81 -11.31
C SER A 142 -6.52 -5.53 -12.47
N VAL A 143 -5.27 -5.99 -12.36
CA VAL A 143 -4.21 -5.66 -13.32
C VAL A 143 -3.70 -6.91 -14.04
N PRO A 144 -3.59 -6.88 -15.38
CA PRO A 144 -3.09 -8.01 -16.15
C PRO A 144 -1.56 -8.16 -16.05
N ASP A 145 -0.83 -7.06 -15.87
CA ASP A 145 0.61 -7.05 -15.61
C ASP A 145 0.94 -6.08 -14.48
N VAL A 146 1.37 -6.64 -13.34
CA VAL A 146 1.74 -5.88 -12.16
C VAL A 146 3.00 -5.06 -12.39
N THR A 147 3.93 -5.53 -13.23
CA THR A 147 5.22 -4.86 -13.47
C THR A 147 5.03 -3.56 -14.23
N ALA A 148 4.20 -3.56 -15.27
CA ALA A 148 3.86 -2.36 -16.03
C ALA A 148 2.99 -1.37 -15.25
N TRP A 149 2.25 -1.84 -14.24
CA TRP A 149 1.36 -1.00 -13.45
C TRP A 149 2.08 -0.17 -12.36
N ARG A 150 3.21 -0.68 -11.85
CA ARG A 150 4.02 -0.03 -10.82
C ARG A 150 4.79 1.17 -11.37
N VAL A 151 5.00 2.19 -10.55
CA VAL A 151 5.89 3.33 -10.85
C VAL A 151 7.36 2.91 -10.80
N SER A 152 7.69 1.93 -9.96
CA SER A 152 9.05 1.40 -9.80
C SER A 152 9.06 -0.11 -9.63
N ARG A 153 10.20 -0.75 -9.92
CA ARG A 153 10.40 -2.17 -9.63
C ARG A 153 10.79 -2.44 -8.18
N GLU A 154 11.40 -1.45 -7.53
CA GLU A 154 11.93 -1.57 -6.18
C GLU A 154 11.25 -0.59 -5.21
N PHE A 155 11.40 -0.89 -3.92
CA PHE A 155 10.98 0.00 -2.83
C PHE A 155 12.10 0.97 -2.45
N ALA A 156 11.94 2.24 -2.82
CA ALA A 156 12.98 3.26 -2.75
C ALA A 156 12.96 4.08 -1.46
N ARG A 157 14.13 4.60 -1.09
CA ARG A 157 14.28 5.67 -0.11
C ARG A 157 14.62 6.94 -0.86
N LEU A 158 13.78 7.96 -0.75
CA LEU A 158 13.91 9.19 -1.53
C LEU A 158 13.93 10.41 -0.62
N ARG A 159 14.54 11.50 -1.06
CA ARG A 159 14.25 12.81 -0.47
C ARG A 159 12.94 13.34 -1.05
N THR A 160 12.17 14.07 -0.26
CA THR A 160 10.90 14.65 -0.74
C THR A 160 11.11 15.54 -1.97
N GLU A 161 12.23 16.24 -2.07
CA GLU A 161 12.58 17.10 -3.20
C GLU A 161 12.86 16.32 -4.49
N GLU A 162 13.18 15.02 -4.40
CA GLU A 162 13.47 14.15 -5.54
C GLU A 162 12.21 13.57 -6.18
N LEU A 163 11.05 13.69 -5.51
CA LEU A 163 9.81 13.05 -5.96
C LEU A 163 9.37 13.52 -7.34
N HIS A 164 9.48 14.82 -7.64
CA HIS A 164 9.12 15.32 -8.97
C HIS A 164 9.91 14.61 -10.07
N GLY A 165 11.25 14.58 -9.96
CA GLY A 165 12.08 13.91 -10.96
C GLY A 165 11.91 12.39 -10.98
N TRP A 166 11.49 11.79 -9.87
CA TRP A 166 11.20 10.35 -9.80
C TRP A 166 9.93 9.98 -10.56
N PHE A 167 8.83 10.72 -10.36
CA PHE A 167 7.58 10.51 -11.10
C PHE A 167 7.70 10.91 -12.57
N ASP A 168 8.46 11.96 -12.89
CA ASP A 168 8.73 12.39 -14.26
C ASP A 168 9.43 11.30 -15.07
N ARG A 169 10.49 10.69 -14.52
CA ARG A 169 11.20 9.56 -15.17
C ARG A 169 10.34 8.31 -15.34
N ALA A 170 9.33 8.13 -14.52
CA ALA A 170 8.39 7.02 -14.62
C ALA A 170 7.20 7.34 -15.54
N GLU A 171 7.14 8.54 -16.12
CA GLU A 171 6.01 9.03 -16.92
C GLU A 171 4.68 9.01 -16.14
N ARG A 172 4.74 9.24 -14.82
CA ARG A 172 3.60 9.20 -13.88
C ARG A 172 3.36 10.51 -13.16
N MET A 173 3.46 11.62 -13.88
CA MET A 173 3.19 12.96 -13.33
C MET A 173 1.74 13.14 -12.88
N ASP A 174 0.80 12.36 -13.43
CA ASP A 174 -0.58 12.25 -12.94
C ASP A 174 -0.63 11.94 -11.44
N LEU A 175 0.15 10.95 -11.00
CA LEU A 175 0.22 10.55 -9.60
C LEU A 175 0.92 11.60 -8.74
N PHE A 176 1.96 12.23 -9.26
CA PHE A 176 2.66 13.30 -8.54
C PHE A 176 1.70 14.44 -8.20
N GLU A 177 0.92 14.90 -9.18
CA GLU A 177 -0.06 15.97 -8.97
C GLU A 177 -1.14 15.57 -7.96
N GLU A 178 -1.65 14.33 -8.06
CA GLU A 178 -2.64 13.77 -7.14
C GLU A 178 -2.13 13.78 -5.68
N ILE A 179 -0.95 13.20 -5.42
CA ILE A 179 -0.44 13.07 -4.06
C ILE A 179 -0.02 14.43 -3.47
N MET A 180 0.48 15.35 -4.30
CA MET A 180 0.95 16.67 -3.88
C MET A 180 -0.16 17.70 -3.73
N ALA A 181 -1.36 17.46 -4.26
CA ALA A 181 -2.47 18.40 -4.24
C ALA A 181 -2.75 18.94 -2.82
N GLY A 182 -2.85 20.24 -2.64
CA GLY A 182 -3.11 20.87 -1.35
C GLY A 182 -1.92 20.92 -0.38
N THR A 183 -0.75 20.35 -0.69
CA THR A 183 0.46 20.45 0.13
C THR A 183 1.25 21.74 -0.15
N SER A 184 2.35 21.98 0.58
CA SER A 184 3.29 23.08 0.28
C SER A 184 4.02 22.91 -1.06
N MET A 185 4.04 21.69 -1.59
CA MET A 185 4.67 21.33 -2.85
C MET A 185 3.68 21.26 -4.02
N ASP A 186 2.41 21.55 -3.77
CA ASP A 186 1.37 21.60 -4.79
C ASP A 186 1.77 22.57 -5.92
N PRO A 187 1.93 22.08 -7.17
CA PRO A 187 2.27 22.92 -8.32
C PRO A 187 1.29 24.09 -8.50
N LYS A 188 0.01 23.89 -8.19
CA LYS A 188 -1.06 24.89 -8.36
C LYS A 188 -0.99 25.98 -7.29
N LYS A 189 -0.49 25.69 -6.09
CA LYS A 189 -0.26 26.70 -5.03
C LYS A 189 1.01 27.53 -5.25
N LYS A 190 2.02 27.00 -5.95
CA LYS A 190 3.21 27.78 -6.29
C LYS A 190 2.90 28.91 -7.28
N ALA A 191 1.95 28.69 -8.19
CA ALA A 191 1.50 29.72 -9.15
C ALA A 191 0.78 30.91 -8.49
N SER A 192 0.18 30.73 -7.31
CA SER A 192 -0.62 31.78 -6.65
C SER A 192 0.17 32.70 -5.71
N LYS A 193 1.47 32.46 -5.48
CA LYS A 193 2.33 33.29 -4.60
C LYS A 193 3.16 34.34 -5.34
N GLY A 194 2.95 34.51 -6.65
CA GLY A 194 3.70 35.44 -7.50
C GLY A 194 2.88 36.62 -8.03
N ARG A 195 1.83 37.07 -7.32
CA ARG A 195 1.01 38.22 -7.74
C ARG A 195 0.79 39.20 -6.60
#